data_AF-A0A8S0FNZ1-F1
#
_entry.id   AF-A0A8S0FNZ1-F1
#
_cell.length_a   1.000
_cell.length_b   1.000
_cell.length_c   1.000
_cell.angle_alpha   90.00
_cell.angle_beta   90.00
_cell.angle_gamma   90.00
#
_symmetry.space_group_name_H-M   'P 1'
#
loop_
_entity.id
_entity.type
_entity.pdbx_description
1 polymer ?
#
loop_
_entity_poly.entity_id
_entity_poly.type
_entity_poly.pdbx_seq_one_letter_code
_entity_poly.pdbx_strand_id
1 'polypeptide(L)'
;MKKTRRPEVMGGLGGFGALCALPQKYREPVLVSGTDGVGTKLRLAMDLKRHDTIGIDLVAMCVNDLVVQGAEPLFFLDYYATGKLDVDTASAVISGIAEGCLQSGCSLVGGETAEMPGMYHGEDYDVAGFCVGVVEKSEIIDGSKSSQRRRCADCTRLQRPALERLFAGAQNS
;
A
#
# COMPACT_ATOMS: atom_id res chain seq x y z
N MET A 1 4.75 -10.25 5.85
CA MET A 1 6.06 -9.53 5.84
C MET A 1 7.16 -10.23 5.03
N LYS A 2 7.71 -11.40 5.40
CA LYS A 2 8.79 -12.02 4.57
C LYS A 2 8.38 -12.29 3.11
N LYS A 3 7.10 -12.61 2.88
CA LYS A 3 6.55 -12.89 1.54
C LYS A 3 6.54 -11.67 0.61
N THR A 4 6.39 -10.45 1.14
CA THR A 4 6.33 -9.21 0.36
C THR A 4 7.72 -8.68 -0.01
N ARG A 5 8.79 -9.34 0.44
CA ARG A 5 10.15 -8.81 0.36
C ARG A 5 10.64 -8.77 -1.08
N ARG A 6 11.01 -7.58 -1.55
CA ARG A 6 11.67 -7.33 -2.81
C ARG A 6 13.20 -7.41 -2.65
N PRO A 7 13.96 -7.64 -3.74
CA PRO A 7 15.42 -7.67 -3.71
C PRO A 7 16.07 -6.37 -3.22
N GLU A 8 15.40 -5.23 -3.43
CA GLU A 8 15.92 -3.92 -3.03
C GLU A 8 15.90 -3.68 -1.51
N VAL A 9 15.11 -4.46 -0.76
CA VAL A 9 15.01 -4.31 0.70
C VAL A 9 16.26 -4.86 1.38
N MET A 10 16.95 -4.00 2.13
CA MET A 10 18.18 -4.31 2.85
C MET A 10 17.90 -4.53 4.34
N GLY A 11 18.51 -5.55 4.94
CA GLY A 11 18.34 -5.85 6.37
C GLY A 11 17.02 -6.57 6.70
N GLY A 12 16.55 -6.49 7.95
CA GLY A 12 15.33 -7.16 8.44
C GLY A 12 14.47 -6.22 9.30
N LEU A 13 13.29 -6.70 9.69
CA LEU A 13 12.41 -6.00 10.64
C LEU A 13 13.08 -5.88 12.01
N GLY A 14 12.91 -4.73 12.67
CA GLY A 14 13.40 -4.47 14.04
C GLY A 14 14.55 -3.48 14.16
N GLY A 15 14.93 -2.79 13.07
CA GLY A 15 15.79 -1.61 13.13
C GLY A 15 14.98 -0.31 13.19
N PHE A 16 15.60 0.79 13.65
CA PHE A 16 14.99 2.14 13.71
C PHE A 16 14.43 2.66 12.38
N GLY A 17 14.77 2.01 11.26
CA GLY A 17 14.21 2.29 9.95
C GLY A 17 14.45 1.13 8.98
N ALA A 18 13.57 1.04 7.99
CA ALA A 18 13.77 0.15 6.86
C ALA A 18 14.72 0.77 5.84
N LEU A 19 15.58 -0.06 5.24
CA LEU A 19 16.48 0.35 4.17
C LEU A 19 16.01 -0.29 2.86
N CYS A 20 15.89 0.53 1.82
CA CYS A 20 15.54 0.06 0.47
C CYS A 20 16.41 0.75 -0.55
N ALA A 21 17.13 -0.02 -1.37
CA ALA A 21 17.87 0.50 -2.51
C ALA A 21 16.91 0.98 -3.60
N LEU A 22 17.39 1.88 -4.47
CA LEU A 22 16.64 2.25 -5.68
C LEU A 22 16.86 1.19 -6.77
N PRO A 23 15.81 0.80 -7.52
CA PRO A 23 15.95 -0.11 -8.65
C PRO A 23 16.88 0.49 -9.72
N GLN A 24 17.86 -0.30 -10.18
CA GLN A 24 18.90 0.15 -11.13
C GLN A 24 18.39 0.47 -12.54
N LYS A 25 17.11 0.22 -12.84
CA LYS A 25 16.52 0.47 -14.16
C LYS A 25 16.24 1.95 -14.45
N TYR A 26 16.22 2.80 -13.42
CA TYR A 26 15.94 4.22 -13.53
C TYR A 26 17.24 5.02 -13.67
N ARG A 27 17.29 5.97 -14.61
CA ARG A 27 18.42 6.88 -14.83
C ARG A 27 18.34 8.14 -13.98
N GLU A 28 17.18 8.78 -13.96
CA GLU A 28 16.84 9.93 -13.11
C GLU A 28 15.63 9.56 -12.22
N PRO A 29 15.82 8.69 -11.20
CA PRO A 29 14.72 8.24 -10.35
C PRO A 29 14.13 9.41 -9.56
N VAL A 30 12.81 9.54 -9.60
CA VAL A 30 12.02 10.44 -8.76
C VAL A 30 11.17 9.61 -7.81
N LEU A 31 11.16 9.99 -6.54
CA LEU A 31 10.33 9.36 -5.52
C LEU A 31 8.94 9.99 -5.51
N VAL A 32 7.92 9.14 -5.53
CA VAL A 32 6.52 9.54 -5.35
C VAL A 32 6.04 8.90 -4.06
N SER A 33 5.62 9.71 -3.11
CA SER A 33 5.11 9.24 -1.81
C SER A 33 3.65 9.61 -1.65
N GLY A 34 2.89 8.72 -1.02
CA GLY A 34 1.49 8.91 -0.70
C GLY A 34 1.19 8.34 0.68
N THR A 35 0.20 8.93 1.34
CA THR A 35 -0.35 8.41 2.59
C THR A 35 -1.86 8.49 2.52
N ASP A 36 -2.52 7.46 3.02
CA ASP A 36 -3.97 7.41 3.09
C ASP A 36 -4.42 6.58 4.29
N GLY A 37 -5.69 6.73 4.65
CA GLY A 37 -6.40 5.86 5.59
C GLY A 37 -7.48 5.06 4.87
N VAL A 38 -8.08 4.12 5.58
CA VAL A 38 -9.26 3.40 5.05
C VAL A 38 -10.52 4.29 5.09
N GLY A 39 -10.57 5.22 6.04
CA GLY A 39 -11.73 6.08 6.26
C GLY A 39 -12.93 5.31 6.83
N THR A 40 -14.15 5.78 6.55
CA THR A 40 -15.38 5.28 7.18
C THR A 40 -15.70 3.82 6.87
N LYS A 41 -15.04 3.19 5.89
CA LYS A 41 -15.18 1.74 5.62
C LYS A 41 -14.72 0.88 6.79
N LEU A 42 -13.79 1.37 7.63
CA LEU A 42 -13.39 0.71 8.87
C LEU A 42 -14.56 0.39 9.79
N ARG A 43 -15.55 1.28 9.85
CA ARG A 43 -16.73 1.07 10.70
C ARG A 43 -17.52 -0.17 10.29
N LEU A 44 -17.71 -0.37 8.99
CA LEU A 44 -18.36 -1.56 8.44
C LEU A 44 -17.54 -2.83 8.73
N ALA A 45 -16.22 -2.76 8.63
CA ALA A 45 -15.34 -3.89 8.95
C ALA A 45 -15.44 -4.30 10.43
N MET A 46 -15.56 -3.31 11.34
CA MET A 46 -15.77 -3.53 12.77
C MET A 46 -17.14 -4.12 13.07
N ASP A 47 -18.21 -3.52 12.55
CA ASP A 47 -19.58 -3.99 12.78
C ASP A 47 -19.79 -5.43 12.27
N LEU A 48 -19.08 -5.82 11.20
CA LEU A 48 -19.12 -7.17 10.62
C LEU A 48 -18.05 -8.14 11.17
N LYS A 49 -17.14 -7.68 12.03
CA LYS A 49 -15.98 -8.45 12.54
C LYS A 49 -15.16 -9.11 11.43
N ARG A 50 -14.93 -8.39 10.33
CA ARG A 50 -14.16 -8.84 9.16
C ARG A 50 -13.00 -7.88 8.90
N HIS A 51 -11.81 -8.25 9.33
CA HIS A 51 -10.63 -7.38 9.35
C HIS A 51 -9.52 -7.82 8.38
N ASP A 52 -9.65 -9.02 7.80
CA ASP A 52 -8.65 -9.67 6.95
C ASP A 52 -8.48 -9.02 5.56
N THR A 53 -9.48 -8.27 5.11
CA THR A 53 -9.49 -7.63 3.78
C THR A 53 -9.31 -6.12 3.83
N ILE A 54 -9.50 -5.48 4.99
CA ILE A 54 -9.45 -4.02 5.12
C ILE A 54 -8.05 -3.46 4.86
N GLY A 55 -7.01 -4.27 5.14
CA GLY A 55 -5.63 -3.94 4.81
C GLY A 55 -5.34 -3.89 3.31
N ILE A 56 -6.08 -4.65 2.50
CA ILE A 56 -5.95 -4.60 1.03
C ILE A 56 -6.48 -3.26 0.53
N ASP A 57 -7.62 -2.80 1.06
CA ASP A 57 -8.18 -1.48 0.74
C ASP A 57 -7.19 -0.36 1.08
N LEU A 58 -6.57 -0.42 2.25
CA LEU A 58 -5.57 0.57 2.68
C LEU A 58 -4.40 0.68 1.69
N VAL A 59 -3.85 -0.48 1.30
CA VAL A 59 -2.73 -0.50 0.34
C VAL A 59 -3.18 -0.02 -1.03
N ALA A 60 -4.37 -0.44 -1.48
CA ALA A 60 -4.90 -0.05 -2.79
C ALA A 60 -5.12 1.46 -2.90
N MET A 61 -5.62 2.12 -1.86
CA MET A 61 -5.77 3.59 -1.83
C MET A 61 -4.43 4.28 -2.07
N CYS A 62 -3.41 3.95 -1.27
CA CYS A 62 -2.09 4.56 -1.40
C CYS A 62 -1.43 4.23 -2.75
N VAL A 63 -1.49 2.97 -3.20
CA VAL A 63 -0.82 2.53 -4.43
C VAL A 63 -1.47 3.14 -5.66
N ASN A 64 -2.80 3.25 -5.68
CA ASN A 64 -3.52 3.83 -6.82
C ASN A 64 -3.13 5.30 -7.05
N ASP A 65 -2.86 6.07 -5.99
CA ASP A 65 -2.40 7.47 -6.09
C ASP A 65 -0.98 7.63 -6.64
N LEU A 66 -0.15 6.59 -6.51
CA LEU A 66 1.20 6.56 -7.08
C LEU A 66 1.16 6.20 -8.56
N VAL A 67 0.39 5.18 -8.94
CA VAL A 67 0.37 4.67 -10.32
C VAL A 67 -0.26 5.67 -11.31
N VAL A 68 -1.13 6.58 -10.85
CA VAL A 68 -1.68 7.65 -11.72
C VAL A 68 -0.61 8.62 -12.23
N GLN A 69 0.52 8.73 -11.52
CA GLN A 69 1.69 9.51 -11.94
C GLN A 69 2.72 8.67 -12.71
N GLY A 70 2.45 7.39 -12.94
CA GLY A 70 3.36 6.44 -13.59
C GLY A 70 4.39 5.80 -12.66
N ALA A 71 4.28 5.97 -11.34
CA ALA A 71 5.23 5.40 -10.39
C ALA A 71 5.00 3.90 -10.16
N GLU A 72 6.10 3.15 -10.05
CA GLU A 72 6.09 1.77 -9.57
C GLU A 72 6.17 1.75 -8.04
N PRO A 73 5.22 1.12 -7.33
CA PRO A 73 5.29 0.94 -5.87
C PRO A 73 6.56 0.18 -5.45
N LEU A 74 7.32 0.72 -4.50
CA LEU A 74 8.57 0.14 -4.02
C LEU A 74 8.39 -0.48 -2.64
N PHE A 75 7.96 0.30 -1.66
CA PHE A 75 7.72 -0.17 -0.30
C PHE A 75 6.52 0.51 0.36
N PHE A 76 6.04 -0.13 1.43
CA PHE A 76 4.88 0.26 2.21
C PHE A 76 5.22 0.23 3.71
N LEU A 77 4.68 1.18 4.45
CA LEU A 77 4.65 1.19 5.91
C LEU A 77 3.21 1.37 6.40
N ASP A 78 2.92 0.79 7.56
CA ASP A 78 1.62 0.94 8.21
C ASP A 78 1.75 1.57 9.61
N TYR A 79 0.67 2.21 10.05
CA TYR A 79 0.50 2.68 11.42
C TYR A 79 -0.84 2.17 11.92
N TYR A 80 -0.82 1.40 13.00
CA TYR A 80 -1.99 0.82 13.64
C TYR A 80 -2.21 1.48 15.00
N ALA A 81 -3.38 2.08 15.21
CA ALA A 81 -3.77 2.72 16.46
C ALA A 81 -5.03 2.07 17.04
N THR A 82 -5.06 1.81 18.34
CA THR A 82 -6.25 1.27 19.01
C THR A 82 -6.30 1.66 20.48
N GLY A 83 -7.43 1.44 21.15
CA GLY A 83 -7.56 1.72 22.57
C GLY A 83 -6.80 0.71 23.42
N LYS A 84 -6.92 -0.57 23.03
CA LYS A 84 -6.20 -1.69 23.63
C LYS A 84 -5.91 -2.71 22.54
N LEU A 85 -4.68 -3.20 22.48
CA LEU A 85 -4.28 -4.13 21.43
C LEU A 85 -4.99 -5.48 21.57
N ASP A 86 -5.81 -5.81 20.58
CA ASP A 86 -6.23 -7.17 20.27
C ASP A 86 -5.32 -7.74 19.18
N VAL A 87 -4.51 -8.72 19.57
CA VAL A 87 -3.49 -9.33 18.71
C VAL A 87 -4.12 -10.06 17.51
N ASP A 88 -5.29 -10.68 17.67
CA ASP A 88 -5.92 -11.46 16.60
C ASP A 88 -6.48 -10.52 15.54
N THR A 89 -7.16 -9.46 15.96
CA THR A 89 -7.68 -8.40 15.08
C THR A 89 -6.53 -7.70 14.36
N ALA A 90 -5.50 -7.24 15.07
CA ALA A 90 -4.35 -6.58 14.47
C ALA A 90 -3.63 -7.51 13.47
N SER A 91 -3.44 -8.79 13.81
CA SER A 91 -2.82 -9.77 12.90
C SER A 91 -3.63 -9.98 11.62
N ALA A 92 -4.96 -10.00 11.70
CA ALA A 92 -5.82 -10.09 10.53
C ALA A 92 -5.67 -8.87 9.60
N VAL A 93 -5.65 -7.67 10.16
CA VAL A 93 -5.44 -6.42 9.40
C VAL A 93 -4.07 -6.41 8.72
N ILE A 94 -3.00 -6.73 9.46
CA ILE A 94 -1.63 -6.78 8.92
C ILE A 94 -1.50 -7.86 7.85
N SER A 95 -2.22 -8.98 7.96
CA SER A 95 -2.29 -10.00 6.91
C SER A 95 -2.89 -9.44 5.63
N GLY A 96 -3.98 -8.66 5.72
CA GLY A 96 -4.57 -7.96 4.58
C GLY A 96 -3.61 -6.94 3.94
N ILE A 97 -2.88 -6.17 4.76
CA ILE A 97 -1.87 -5.22 4.26
C ILE A 97 -0.76 -5.97 3.51
N ALA A 98 -0.28 -7.08 4.07
CA ALA A 98 0.73 -7.90 3.41
C ALA A 98 0.24 -8.48 2.08
N GLU A 99 -1.03 -8.88 2.00
CA GLU A 99 -1.64 -9.35 0.75
C GLU A 99 -1.78 -8.22 -0.28
N GLY A 100 -2.24 -7.03 0.13
CA GLY A 100 -2.28 -5.85 -0.75
C GLY A 100 -0.89 -5.48 -1.29
N CYS A 101 0.14 -5.58 -0.45
CA CYS A 101 1.53 -5.35 -0.87
C CYS A 101 2.01 -6.39 -1.90
N LEU A 102 1.66 -7.67 -1.71
CA LEU A 102 1.97 -8.74 -2.67
C LEU A 102 1.35 -8.48 -4.04
N GLN A 103 0.07 -8.09 -4.06
CA GLN A 103 -0.65 -7.77 -5.29
C GLN A 103 -0.07 -6.53 -5.99
N SER A 104 0.36 -5.54 -5.21
CA SER A 104 0.94 -4.28 -5.69
C SER A 104 2.41 -4.38 -6.09
N GLY A 105 3.08 -5.49 -5.77
CA GLY A 105 4.50 -5.69 -6.04
C GLY A 105 5.43 -4.83 -5.17
N CYS A 106 4.95 -4.28 -4.04
CA CYS A 106 5.76 -3.52 -3.10
C CYS A 106 6.08 -4.34 -1.84
N SER A 107 7.11 -3.93 -1.11
CA SER A 107 7.46 -4.55 0.17
C SER A 107 6.82 -3.86 1.36
N LEU A 108 6.13 -4.62 2.21
CA LEU A 108 5.85 -4.17 3.58
C LEU A 108 7.16 -4.22 4.39
N VAL A 109 7.75 -3.05 4.64
CA VAL A 109 9.10 -2.93 5.21
C VAL A 109 9.12 -2.57 6.69
N GLY A 110 8.04 -2.05 7.23
CA GLY A 110 7.90 -1.70 8.63
C GLY A 110 6.51 -1.19 8.94
N GLY A 111 6.26 -0.94 10.22
CA GLY A 111 5.06 -0.33 10.71
C GLY A 111 5.18 -0.03 12.19
N GLU A 112 4.18 0.63 12.75
CA GLU A 112 4.14 0.97 14.17
C GLU A 112 2.77 0.63 14.77
N THR A 113 2.75 0.25 16.04
CA THR A 113 1.52 -0.09 16.77
C THR A 113 1.42 0.75 18.03
N ALA A 114 0.34 1.52 18.16
CA ALA A 114 0.13 2.43 19.29
C ALA A 114 -1.16 2.10 20.05
N GLU A 115 -1.04 1.93 21.37
CA GLU A 115 -2.18 1.81 22.29
C GLU A 115 -2.50 3.17 22.94
N MET A 116 -3.72 3.65 22.73
CA MET A 116 -4.22 4.96 23.17
C MET A 116 -5.61 4.84 23.80
N PRO A 117 -5.73 4.26 25.02
CA PRO A 117 -7.01 3.91 25.65
C PRO A 117 -7.92 5.10 25.98
N GLY A 118 -7.37 6.32 26.02
CA GLY A 118 -8.15 7.55 26.22
C GLY A 118 -8.68 8.18 24.92
N MET A 119 -8.21 7.72 23.75
CA MET A 119 -8.58 8.26 22.43
C MET A 119 -9.52 7.33 21.68
N TYR A 120 -9.25 6.02 21.72
CA TYR A 120 -10.05 5.00 21.06
C TYR A 120 -10.87 4.22 22.10
N HIS A 121 -12.13 3.95 21.78
CA HIS A 121 -13.07 3.31 22.70
C HIS A 121 -13.39 1.87 22.28
N GLY A 122 -13.50 0.97 23.24
CA GLY A 122 -13.86 -0.42 22.98
C GLY A 122 -12.84 -1.13 22.08
N GLU A 123 -13.33 -1.71 20.99
CA GLU A 123 -12.56 -2.47 19.98
C GLU A 123 -12.21 -1.60 18.77
N ASP A 124 -12.46 -0.29 18.82
CA ASP A 124 -12.17 0.61 17.71
C ASP A 124 -10.65 0.72 17.47
N TYR A 125 -10.27 0.78 16.19
CA TYR A 125 -8.91 0.99 15.74
C TYR A 125 -8.89 1.84 14.47
N ASP A 126 -7.75 2.47 14.20
CA ASP A 126 -7.49 3.16 12.95
C ASP A 126 -6.21 2.63 12.32
N VAL A 127 -6.17 2.69 10.99
CA VAL A 127 -4.99 2.32 10.21
C VAL A 127 -4.67 3.36 9.16
N ALA A 128 -3.40 3.77 9.16
CA ALA A 128 -2.83 4.62 8.13
C ALA A 128 -1.75 3.87 7.36
N GLY A 129 -1.68 4.14 6.07
CA GLY A 129 -0.76 3.55 5.12
C GLY A 129 0.17 4.61 4.55
N PHE A 130 1.40 4.20 4.25
CA PHE A 130 2.40 5.05 3.63
C PHE A 130 3.05 4.24 2.53
N CYS A 131 2.92 4.71 1.29
CA CYS A 131 3.56 4.06 0.14
C CYS A 131 4.58 5.00 -0.49
N VAL A 132 5.72 4.43 -0.88
CA VAL A 132 6.72 5.11 -1.69
C VAL A 132 6.92 4.31 -2.97
N GLY A 133 6.81 4.99 -4.10
CA GLY A 133 7.11 4.48 -5.43
C GLY A 133 8.23 5.24 -6.10
N VAL A 134 8.70 4.71 -7.22
CA VAL A 134 9.75 5.30 -8.05
C VAL A 134 9.25 5.44 -9.48
N VAL A 135 9.57 6.58 -10.10
CA VAL A 135 9.28 6.85 -11.51
C VAL A 135 10.52 7.42 -12.20
N GLU A 136 10.68 7.16 -13.49
CA GLU A 136 11.69 7.84 -14.30
C GLU A 136 11.22 9.28 -14.55
N LYS A 137 12.09 10.28 -14.33
CA LYS A 137 11.70 11.70 -14.41
C LYS A 137 11.05 12.08 -15.75
N SER A 138 11.52 11.50 -16.85
CA SER A 138 10.98 11.76 -18.20
C SER A 138 9.61 11.10 -18.46
N GLU A 139 9.26 10.09 -17.67
CA GLU A 139 8.05 9.26 -17.83
C GLU A 139 6.91 9.67 -16.87
N ILE A 140 7.10 10.73 -16.08
CA ILE A 140 6.06 11.25 -15.17
C ILE A 140 4.81 11.64 -15.96
N ILE A 141 3.67 11.17 -15.49
CA ILE A 141 2.35 11.50 -16.04
C ILE A 141 1.80 12.71 -15.27
N ASP A 142 1.76 13.88 -15.92
CA ASP A 142 1.36 15.16 -15.31
C ASP A 142 0.08 15.76 -15.93
N GLY A 143 -0.56 15.04 -16.85
CA GLY A 143 -1.75 15.50 -17.56
C GLY A 143 -1.51 16.55 -18.65
N SER A 144 -0.30 17.09 -18.82
CA SER A 144 0.00 18.14 -19.82
C SER A 144 -0.14 17.66 -21.27
N LYS A 145 0.06 16.35 -21.50
CA LYS A 145 -0.02 15.69 -22.82
C LYS A 145 -1.44 15.25 -23.22
N SER A 146 -2.47 15.65 -22.47
CA SER A 146 -3.86 15.19 -22.66
C SER A 146 -4.61 15.84 -23.84
N SER A 147 -3.95 16.65 -24.67
CA SER A 147 -4.56 17.36 -25.81
C SER A 147 -4.73 16.55 -27.10
N GLN A 148 -4.47 15.23 -27.11
CA GLN A 148 -4.76 14.39 -28.28
C GLN A 148 -5.41 13.07 -27.88
N ARG A 149 -6.52 12.73 -28.56
CA ARG A 149 -7.17 11.40 -28.59
C ARG A 149 -6.17 10.31 -29.03
N ARG A 150 -5.19 9.99 -28.20
CA ARG A 150 -4.42 8.75 -28.32
C ARG A 150 -5.17 7.71 -27.52
N ARG A 151 -5.67 6.70 -28.24
CA ARG A 151 -6.31 5.51 -27.68
C ARG A 151 -5.52 5.05 -26.46
N CYS A 152 -6.23 4.88 -25.36
CA CYS A 152 -5.83 4.23 -24.11
C CYS A 152 -5.05 2.93 -24.44
N ALA A 153 -3.73 3.04 -24.64
CA ALA A 153 -2.85 1.92 -24.98
C ALA A 153 -1.65 1.88 -24.03
N ASP A 154 -1.13 3.04 -23.61
CA ASP A 154 -0.04 3.12 -22.63
C ASP A 154 -0.50 2.91 -21.19
N CYS A 155 -1.66 3.45 -20.80
CA CYS A 155 -2.20 3.24 -19.45
C CYS A 155 -2.46 1.74 -19.18
N THR A 156 -2.94 1.01 -20.19
CA THR A 156 -3.10 -0.45 -20.13
C THR A 156 -1.79 -1.24 -20.02
N ARG A 157 -0.63 -0.70 -20.41
CA ARG A 157 0.64 -1.44 -20.34
C ARG A 157 1.23 -1.46 -18.93
N LEU A 158 1.07 -0.36 -18.19
CA LEU A 158 1.50 -0.25 -16.79
C LEU A 158 0.44 -0.79 -15.82
N GLN A 159 -0.84 -0.61 -16.12
CA GLN A 159 -1.92 -1.09 -15.25
C GLN A 159 -2.24 -2.57 -15.39
N ARG A 160 -2.11 -3.21 -16.57
CA ARG A 160 -2.57 -4.60 -16.75
C ARG A 160 -1.97 -5.60 -15.76
N PRO A 161 -0.65 -5.65 -15.51
CA PRO A 161 -0.11 -6.66 -14.60
C PRO A 161 -0.54 -6.46 -13.14
N ALA A 162 -0.75 -5.22 -12.71
CA ALA A 162 -1.16 -4.87 -11.33
C ALA A 162 -2.69 -5.02 -11.17
N LEU A 163 -3.48 -4.41 -12.05
CA LEU A 163 -4.94 -4.51 -12.04
C LEU A 163 -5.43 -5.94 -12.30
N GLU A 164 -4.88 -6.70 -13.25
CA GLU A 164 -5.32 -8.08 -13.51
C GLU A 164 -5.06 -8.99 -12.30
N ARG A 165 -4.02 -8.73 -11.50
CA ARG A 165 -3.76 -9.47 -10.24
C ARG A 165 -4.73 -9.07 -9.12
N LEU A 166 -5.03 -7.78 -8.99
CA LEU A 166 -6.02 -7.26 -8.04
C LEU A 166 -7.44 -7.76 -8.36
N PHE A 167 -7.85 -7.75 -9.63
CA PHE A 167 -9.20 -8.14 -10.05
C PHE A 167 -9.40 -9.66 -10.20
N ALA A 168 -8.36 -10.46 -10.46
CA ALA A 168 -8.46 -11.91 -10.46
C ALA A 168 -8.64 -12.51 -9.06
N GLY A 169 -8.15 -11.85 -8.00
CA GLY A 169 -8.35 -12.28 -6.61
C GLY A 169 -9.80 -12.11 -6.12
N ALA A 170 -10.53 -11.12 -6.65
CA ALA A 170 -11.89 -10.80 -6.25
C ALA A 170 -12.98 -11.71 -6.85
N GLN A 171 -12.64 -12.57 -7.83
CA GLN A 171 -13.62 -13.46 -8.49
C GLN A 171 -13.63 -14.89 -7.94
N ASN A 172 -12.78 -15.21 -6.96
CA ASN A 172 -12.63 -16.55 -6.37
C ASN A 172 -12.88 -16.60 -4.85
N SER A 173 -13.56 -15.61 -4.29
CA SER A 173 -13.94 -15.54 -2.87
C SER A 173 -15.42 -15.32 -2.69
#